data_AF-A0A924X376-F1
#
_entry.id   AF-A0A924X376-F1
#
_cell.length_a   1.000
_cell.length_b   1.000
_cell.length_c   1.000
_cell.angle_alpha   90.00
_cell.angle_beta   90.00
_cell.angle_gamma   90.00
#
_symmetry.space_group_name_H-M   'P 1'
#
loop_
_entity.id
_entity.type
_entity.pdbx_description
1 polymer ?
#
loop_
_entity_poly.entity_id
_entity_poly.type
_entity_poly.pdbx_seq_one_letter_code
_entity_poly.pdbx_strand_id
1 'polypeptide(L)'
;MFNCNITLNDVCNEQVAFITCKRLTGKIHQGFTLIELMITVAIIGIIAAFAAPAYQDYITRGYLVTATNTLASTRANMELFFQDNRSYSTVGAFVSPCANVNTANDTRWNFTCASTATTYTITAAGANAATTGFVYTINQNNQQATTGLKTSWGSANTACWILKKGGTCS
;
A
#
# COMPACT_ATOMS: atom_id res chain seq x y z
N MET A 1 -40.21 -62.43 21.63
CA MET A 1 -38.76 -62.51 21.88
C MET A 1 -38.15 -61.14 21.61
N PHE A 2 -38.14 -60.26 22.60
CA PHE A 2 -37.31 -59.04 22.58
C PHE A 2 -36.87 -58.78 24.01
N ASN A 3 -35.69 -59.31 24.34
CA ASN A 3 -34.95 -58.95 25.53
C ASN A 3 -34.50 -57.49 25.37
N CYS A 4 -35.08 -56.58 26.13
CA CYS A 4 -34.53 -55.24 26.30
C CYS A 4 -33.64 -55.26 27.54
N ASN A 5 -32.33 -55.25 27.33
CA ASN A 5 -31.34 -55.21 28.39
C ASN A 5 -31.22 -53.74 28.85
N ILE A 6 -31.85 -53.41 29.97
CA ILE A 6 -31.84 -52.06 30.56
C ILE A 6 -30.45 -51.82 31.15
N THR A 7 -29.67 -50.92 30.56
CA THR A 7 -28.41 -50.47 31.17
C THR A 7 -28.69 -49.35 32.18
N LEU A 8 -27.87 -49.27 33.23
CA LEU A 8 -28.02 -48.50 34.48
C LEU A 8 -28.22 -46.96 34.38
N ASN A 9 -28.47 -46.40 33.20
CA ASN A 9 -28.70 -44.96 33.01
C ASN A 9 -30.09 -44.62 32.41
N ASP A 10 -31.00 -45.58 32.31
CA ASP A 10 -32.35 -45.31 31.83
C ASP A 10 -33.30 -44.97 32.99
N VAL A 11 -33.79 -43.72 33.03
CA VAL A 11 -34.87 -43.30 33.93
C VAL A 11 -36.21 -43.55 33.23
N CYS A 12 -36.87 -44.66 33.57
CA CYS A 12 -38.25 -44.93 33.15
C CYS A 12 -39.22 -44.15 34.05
N ASN A 13 -39.66 -42.96 33.60
CA ASN A 13 -40.75 -42.24 34.25
C ASN A 13 -42.09 -42.72 33.68
N GLU A 14 -43.01 -43.12 34.57
CA GLU A 14 -44.26 -43.80 34.24
C GLU A 14 -45.39 -42.78 34.05
N GLN A 15 -45.50 -42.22 32.85
CA GLN A 15 -46.75 -41.61 32.36
C GLN A 15 -46.92 -41.92 30.87
N VAL A 16 -47.91 -42.77 30.59
CA VAL A 16 -48.71 -42.89 29.35
C VAL A 16 -47.92 -42.93 28.02
N ALA A 17 -47.73 -44.17 27.56
CA ALA A 17 -47.72 -44.64 26.17
C ALA A 17 -47.73 -43.59 25.04
N PHE A 18 -46.57 -43.01 24.73
CA PHE A 18 -46.07 -42.81 23.36
C PHE A 18 -44.55 -42.67 23.49
N ILE A 19 -43.81 -43.75 23.26
CA ILE A 19 -42.33 -43.71 23.20
C ILE A 19 -41.96 -42.98 21.92
N THR A 20 -42.03 -41.65 21.92
CA THR A 20 -41.36 -40.84 20.92
C THR A 20 -39.91 -40.74 21.35
N CYS A 21 -39.05 -41.59 20.78
CA CYS A 21 -37.61 -41.45 20.95
C CYS A 21 -37.16 -40.18 20.19
N LYS A 22 -37.19 -39.03 20.86
CA LYS A 22 -36.64 -37.78 20.32
C LYS A 22 -35.13 -37.88 20.41
N ARG A 23 -34.47 -38.15 19.28
CA ARG A 23 -33.00 -38.14 19.15
C ARG A 23 -32.51 -36.74 19.57
N LEU A 24 -31.94 -36.63 20.77
CA LEU A 24 -31.26 -35.43 21.23
C LEU A 24 -29.96 -35.31 20.43
N THR A 25 -30.01 -34.63 19.30
CA THR A 25 -28.80 -34.19 18.59
C THR A 25 -28.13 -33.14 19.46
N GLY A 26 -27.34 -33.58 20.45
CA GLY A 26 -26.45 -32.72 21.20
C GLY A 26 -25.48 -32.10 20.20
N LYS A 27 -25.64 -30.81 19.92
CA LYS A 27 -24.60 -30.07 19.18
C LYS A 27 -23.35 -30.16 20.03
N ILE A 28 -22.34 -30.87 19.56
CA ILE A 28 -21.02 -30.84 20.19
C ILE A 28 -20.53 -29.39 20.06
N HIS A 29 -20.38 -28.69 21.18
CA HIS A 29 -19.79 -27.36 21.18
C HIS A 29 -18.31 -27.51 20.78
N GLN A 30 -18.01 -27.36 19.49
CA GLN A 30 -16.65 -27.22 19.00
C GLN A 30 -16.16 -25.80 19.31
N GLY A 31 -15.76 -25.58 20.56
CA GLY A 31 -15.13 -24.34 21.01
C GLY A 31 -13.60 -24.43 20.91
N PHE A 32 -12.98 -23.35 20.47
CA PHE A 32 -11.52 -23.17 20.52
C PHE A 32 -11.07 -23.16 21.99
N THR A 33 -9.99 -23.85 22.32
CA THR A 33 -9.46 -23.82 23.69
C THR A 33 -8.68 -22.52 23.93
N LEU A 34 -8.67 -22.03 25.18
CA LEU A 34 -7.93 -20.81 25.54
C LEU A 34 -6.41 -21.00 25.31
N ILE A 35 -5.90 -22.23 25.52
CA ILE A 35 -4.50 -22.57 25.25
C ILE A 35 -4.17 -22.58 23.76
N GLU A 36 -5.07 -23.06 22.92
CA GLU A 36 -4.91 -23.04 21.46
C GLU A 36 -4.88 -21.61 20.92
N LEU A 37 -5.69 -20.73 21.51
CA LEU A 37 -5.67 -19.29 21.20
C LEU A 37 -4.37 -18.62 21.67
N MET A 38 -3.83 -18.98 22.83
CA MET A 38 -2.54 -18.43 23.30
C MET A 38 -1.37 -18.81 22.39
N ILE A 39 -1.31 -20.07 21.95
CA ILE A 39 -0.24 -20.54 21.06
C ILE A 39 -0.36 -19.88 19.69
N THR A 40 -1.57 -19.76 19.14
CA THR A 40 -1.77 -19.09 17.84
C THR A 40 -1.39 -17.62 17.88
N VAL A 41 -1.75 -16.88 18.94
CA VAL A 41 -1.33 -15.48 19.10
C VAL A 41 0.19 -15.37 19.25
N ALA A 42 0.84 -16.29 19.97
CA ALA A 42 2.29 -16.31 20.09
C ALA A 42 2.99 -16.49 18.74
N ILE A 43 2.50 -17.41 17.90
CA ILE A 43 3.06 -17.65 16.55
C ILE A 43 2.83 -16.44 15.64
N ILE A 44 1.62 -15.87 15.64
CA ILE A 44 1.30 -14.68 14.85
C ILE A 44 2.18 -13.50 15.28
N GLY A 45 2.44 -13.33 16.57
CA GLY A 45 3.32 -12.28 17.09
C GLY A 45 4.74 -12.35 16.53
N ILE A 46 5.33 -13.55 16.44
CA ILE A 46 6.67 -13.75 15.88
C ILE A 46 6.69 -13.40 14.39
N ILE A 47 5.69 -13.84 13.63
CA ILE A 47 5.60 -13.56 12.19
C ILE A 47 5.37 -12.06 11.94
N ALA A 48 4.51 -11.42 12.74
CA ALA A 48 4.18 -10.01 12.61
C ALA A 48 5.41 -9.09 12.77
N ALA A 49 6.36 -9.46 13.62
CA ALA A 49 7.58 -8.68 13.83
C ALA A 49 8.42 -8.49 12.55
N PHE A 50 8.49 -9.50 11.69
CA PHE A 50 9.21 -9.40 10.40
C PHE A 50 8.30 -8.91 9.27
N ALA A 51 7.03 -9.29 9.29
CA ALA A 51 6.08 -8.93 8.23
C ALA A 51 5.72 -7.44 8.22
N ALA A 52 5.61 -6.81 9.40
CA ALA A 52 5.21 -5.41 9.52
C ALA A 52 6.14 -4.42 8.76
N PRO A 53 7.48 -4.42 8.97
CA PRO A 53 8.36 -3.50 8.24
C PRO A 53 8.40 -3.78 6.73
N ALA A 54 8.35 -5.06 6.33
CA ALA A 54 8.34 -5.44 4.91
C ALA A 54 7.06 -4.96 4.21
N TYR A 55 5.91 -5.02 4.88
CA TYR A 55 4.64 -4.54 4.34
C TYR A 55 4.61 -3.01 4.19
N GLN A 56 5.16 -2.27 5.16
CA GLN A 56 5.30 -0.82 5.05
C GLN A 56 6.17 -0.41 3.85
N ASP A 57 7.29 -1.10 3.64
CA ASP A 57 8.15 -0.88 2.48
C ASP A 57 7.38 -1.15 1.18
N TYR A 58 6.55 -2.21 1.10
CA TYR A 58 5.72 -2.50 -0.08
C TYR A 58 4.70 -1.40 -0.39
N ILE A 59 3.95 -0.94 0.61
CA ILE A 59 2.98 0.16 0.43
C ILE A 59 3.68 1.44 -0.01
N THR A 60 4.85 1.74 0.57
CA THR A 60 5.64 2.91 0.20
C THR A 60 6.02 2.87 -1.28
N ARG A 61 6.47 1.72 -1.80
CA ARG A 61 6.78 1.56 -3.25
C ARG A 61 5.59 1.92 -4.14
N GLY A 62 4.39 1.53 -3.75
CA GLY A 62 3.17 1.90 -4.47
C GLY A 62 3.01 3.42 -4.58
N TYR A 63 3.28 4.16 -3.51
CA TYR A 63 3.24 5.63 -3.54
C TYR A 63 4.35 6.26 -4.38
N LEU A 64 5.56 5.67 -4.40
CA LEU A 64 6.67 6.16 -5.22
C LEU A 64 6.33 6.06 -6.72
N VAL A 65 5.67 4.97 -7.14
CA VAL A 65 5.22 4.79 -8.53
C VAL A 65 4.24 5.88 -8.96
N THR A 66 3.31 6.27 -8.07
CA THR A 66 2.39 7.38 -8.35
C THR A 66 3.14 8.68 -8.62
N ALA A 67 4.18 9.00 -7.83
CA ALA A 67 4.99 10.19 -8.06
C ALA A 67 5.71 10.16 -9.41
N THR A 68 6.36 9.05 -9.75
CA THR A 68 7.08 8.94 -11.02
C THR A 68 6.15 8.97 -12.23
N ASN A 69 4.93 8.43 -12.10
CA ASN A 69 3.92 8.52 -13.15
C ASN A 69 3.47 9.96 -13.37
N THR A 70 3.23 10.72 -12.30
CA THR A 70 2.88 12.16 -12.38
C THR A 70 4.03 12.98 -12.97
N LEU A 71 5.28 12.68 -12.60
CA LEU A 71 6.46 13.33 -13.20
C LEU A 71 6.55 13.05 -14.70
N ALA A 72 6.35 11.80 -15.11
CA ALA A 72 6.40 11.40 -16.52
C ALA A 72 5.27 12.04 -17.35
N SER A 73 4.04 12.06 -16.83
CA SER A 73 2.91 12.69 -17.51
C SER A 73 3.07 14.20 -17.62
N THR A 74 3.55 14.85 -16.56
CA THR A 74 3.83 16.30 -16.57
C THR A 74 4.92 16.63 -17.58
N ARG A 75 5.99 15.84 -17.64
CA ARG A 75 7.02 15.98 -18.69
C ARG A 75 6.41 15.91 -20.09
N ALA A 76 5.58 14.91 -20.37
CA ALA A 76 4.94 14.78 -21.69
C ALA A 76 4.11 16.04 -22.03
N ASN A 77 3.36 16.57 -21.06
CA ASN A 77 2.61 17.81 -21.23
C ASN A 77 3.52 19.03 -21.44
N MET A 78 4.67 19.09 -20.77
CA MET A 78 5.67 20.14 -20.99
C MET A 78 6.24 20.10 -22.41
N GLU A 79 6.52 18.91 -22.95
CA GLU A 79 6.99 18.77 -24.34
C GLU A 79 5.92 19.13 -25.38
N LEU A 80 4.65 18.83 -25.10
CA LEU A 80 3.54 19.30 -25.94
C LEU A 80 3.42 20.83 -25.90
N PHE A 81 3.47 21.41 -24.70
CA PHE A 81 3.40 22.86 -24.53
C PHE A 81 4.54 23.59 -25.26
N PHE A 82 5.75 23.03 -25.24
CA PHE A 82 6.90 23.59 -25.97
C PHE A 82 6.73 23.52 -27.49
N GLN A 83 6.12 22.45 -28.02
CA GLN A 83 5.82 22.34 -29.45
C GLN A 83 4.89 23.45 -29.92
N ASP A 84 3.91 23.82 -29.11
CA ASP A 84 2.93 24.86 -29.45
C ASP A 84 3.47 26.28 -29.23
N ASN A 85 4.21 26.51 -28.14
CA ASN A 85 4.56 27.87 -27.67
C ASN A 85 6.04 28.22 -27.80
N ARG A 86 6.90 27.27 -28.18
CA ARG A 86 8.37 27.40 -28.23
C ARG A 86 9.00 27.87 -26.92
N SER A 87 8.32 27.63 -25.80
CA SER A 87 8.75 28.00 -24.47
C SER A 87 8.19 27.00 -23.46
N TYR A 88 8.93 26.70 -22.38
CA TYR A 88 8.41 25.95 -21.23
C TYR A 88 7.79 26.86 -20.15
N SER A 89 7.97 28.18 -20.26
CA SER A 89 7.31 29.16 -19.38
C SER A 89 5.96 29.57 -19.94
N THR A 90 5.06 30.08 -19.08
CA THR A 90 3.81 30.69 -19.52
C THR A 90 4.07 31.79 -20.55
N VAL A 91 3.30 31.78 -21.65
CA VAL A 91 3.40 32.76 -22.75
C VAL A 91 2.05 33.43 -22.92
N GLY A 92 1.92 34.70 -22.51
CA GLY A 92 0.64 35.41 -22.57
C GLY A 92 -0.46 34.66 -21.81
N ALA A 93 -1.52 34.24 -22.52
CA ALA A 93 -2.64 33.48 -21.95
C ALA A 93 -2.38 31.96 -21.88
N PHE A 94 -1.32 31.46 -22.52
CA PHE A 94 -0.96 30.04 -22.52
C PHE A 94 -0.21 29.69 -21.24
N VAL A 95 -0.91 29.08 -20.28
CA VAL A 95 -0.35 28.71 -18.98
C VAL A 95 0.48 27.43 -19.10
N SER A 96 1.73 27.49 -18.65
CA SER A 96 2.61 26.31 -18.63
C SER A 96 2.05 25.23 -17.70
N PRO A 97 2.14 23.94 -18.06
CA PRO A 97 1.81 22.82 -17.16
C PRO A 97 2.58 22.90 -15.83
N CYS A 98 3.76 23.53 -15.83
CA CYS A 98 4.59 23.80 -14.66
C CYS A 98 3.85 24.58 -13.56
N ALA A 99 2.90 25.45 -13.92
CA ALA A 99 2.12 26.23 -12.96
C ALA A 99 1.07 25.40 -12.21
N ASN A 100 0.68 24.24 -12.76
CA ASN A 100 -0.44 23.43 -12.28
C ASN A 100 -0.01 22.02 -11.84
N VAL A 101 1.28 21.82 -11.55
CA VAL A 101 1.83 20.49 -11.20
C VAL A 101 1.26 19.90 -9.90
N ASN A 102 0.67 20.72 -9.04
CA ASN A 102 0.14 20.29 -7.74
C ASN A 102 -1.39 20.12 -7.72
N THR A 103 -2.02 19.98 -8.88
CA THR A 103 -3.50 19.92 -9.01
C THR A 103 -4.14 18.62 -8.54
N ALA A 104 -3.34 17.58 -8.23
CA ALA A 104 -3.85 16.26 -7.89
C ALA A 104 -4.44 16.12 -6.47
N ASN A 105 -4.45 17.18 -5.63
CA ASN A 105 -4.83 17.11 -4.20
C ASN A 105 -4.18 15.93 -3.46
N ASP A 106 -2.97 15.57 -3.87
CA ASP A 106 -2.27 14.43 -3.31
C ASP A 106 -1.54 14.84 -2.03
N THR A 107 -2.08 14.45 -0.87
CA THR A 107 -1.45 14.74 0.43
C THR A 107 -0.13 13.99 0.67
N ARG A 108 0.22 13.01 -0.18
CA ARG A 108 1.46 12.23 -0.09
C ARG A 108 2.63 12.93 -0.76
N TRP A 109 2.39 13.82 -1.72
CA TRP A 109 3.43 14.41 -2.57
C TRP A 109 3.20 15.90 -2.76
N ASN A 110 4.29 16.66 -2.63
CA ASN A 110 4.33 18.06 -3.04
C ASN A 110 5.08 18.16 -4.36
N PHE A 111 4.35 18.47 -5.43
CA PHE A 111 4.94 18.71 -6.74
C PHE A 111 5.27 20.19 -6.90
N THR A 112 6.52 20.46 -7.26
CA THR A 112 6.99 21.80 -7.62
C THR A 112 7.64 21.75 -8.98
N CYS A 113 7.61 22.87 -9.69
CA CYS A 113 8.24 22.95 -10.99
C CYS A 113 8.87 24.32 -11.17
N ALA A 114 10.12 24.32 -11.63
CA ALA A 114 10.84 25.51 -12.03
C ALA A 114 11.06 25.42 -13.54
N SER A 115 10.51 26.36 -14.31
CA SER A 115 10.71 26.45 -15.76
C SER A 115 11.26 27.80 -16.19
N THR A 116 12.05 27.76 -17.26
CA THR A 116 12.49 28.90 -18.05
C THR A 116 11.91 28.76 -19.46
N ALA A 117 12.34 29.58 -20.42
CA ALA A 117 11.93 29.38 -21.82
C ALA A 117 12.41 28.04 -22.39
N THR A 118 13.60 27.55 -22.00
CA THR A 118 14.27 26.40 -22.66
C THR A 118 14.57 25.24 -21.74
N THR A 119 14.38 25.39 -20.43
CA THR A 119 14.68 24.34 -19.44
C THR A 119 13.57 24.23 -18.43
N TYR A 120 13.41 23.06 -17.84
CA TYR A 120 12.56 22.90 -16.66
C TYR A 120 13.10 21.82 -15.74
N THR A 121 12.72 21.86 -14.48
CA THR A 121 12.90 20.76 -13.53
C THR A 121 11.63 20.63 -12.71
N ILE A 122 11.01 19.46 -12.81
CA ILE A 122 9.85 19.09 -11.99
C ILE A 122 10.37 18.25 -10.84
N THR A 123 9.94 18.57 -9.63
CA THR A 123 10.34 17.92 -8.38
C THR A 123 9.12 17.38 -7.67
N ALA A 124 9.13 16.10 -7.33
CA ALA A 124 8.18 15.46 -6.43
C ALA A 124 8.86 15.23 -5.08
N ALA A 125 8.46 15.97 -4.05
CA ALA A 125 8.95 15.80 -2.68
C ALA A 125 7.88 15.12 -1.82
N GLY A 126 8.26 14.09 -1.08
CA GLY A 126 7.32 13.41 -0.19
C GLY A 126 6.86 14.30 0.97
N ALA A 127 5.55 14.35 1.21
CA ALA A 127 4.90 15.25 2.17
C ALA A 127 4.25 14.54 3.36
N ASN A 128 4.08 13.22 3.32
CA ASN A 128 3.48 12.45 4.42
C ASN A 128 4.51 11.54 5.10
N ALA A 129 4.12 10.87 6.19
CA ALA A 129 5.03 10.00 6.96
C ALA A 129 5.64 8.84 6.14
N ALA A 130 4.93 8.33 5.13
CA ALA A 130 5.39 7.22 4.30
C ALA A 130 6.36 7.67 3.18
N THR A 131 6.18 8.88 2.64
CA THR A 131 6.97 9.42 1.51
C THR A 131 8.03 10.42 1.95
N THR A 132 8.01 10.89 3.20
CA THR A 132 9.02 11.82 3.73
C THR A 132 10.43 11.25 3.55
N GLY A 133 11.31 12.09 2.99
CA GLY A 133 12.70 11.74 2.66
C GLY A 133 12.90 11.22 1.24
N PHE A 134 11.84 10.97 0.48
CA PHE A 134 11.93 10.71 -0.97
C PHE A 134 11.78 12.01 -1.75
N VAL A 135 12.73 12.28 -2.64
CA VAL A 135 12.66 13.39 -3.60
C VAL A 135 13.08 12.89 -4.97
N TYR A 136 12.18 13.02 -5.93
CA TYR A 136 12.39 12.64 -7.33
C TYR A 136 12.33 13.87 -8.22
N THR A 137 13.16 13.89 -9.26
CA THR A 137 13.20 14.97 -10.23
C THR A 137 13.27 14.44 -11.64
N ILE A 138 12.76 15.24 -12.58
CA ILE A 138 12.93 15.05 -14.02
C ILE A 138 13.09 16.40 -14.71
N ASN A 139 13.90 16.44 -15.76
CA ASN A 139 14.13 17.64 -16.57
C ASN A 139 13.80 17.42 -18.05
N GLN A 140 13.97 18.47 -18.86
CA GLN A 140 13.68 18.46 -20.30
C GLN A 140 14.51 17.42 -21.08
N ASN A 141 15.70 17.08 -20.59
CA ASN A 141 16.58 16.07 -21.18
C ASN A 141 16.22 14.64 -20.76
N ASN A 142 15.09 14.44 -20.09
CA ASN A 142 14.68 13.16 -19.50
C ASN A 142 15.68 12.61 -18.48
N GLN A 143 16.47 13.48 -17.84
CA GLN A 143 17.35 13.05 -16.75
C GLN A 143 16.49 12.85 -15.50
N GLN A 144 16.34 11.58 -15.12
CA GLN A 144 15.62 11.16 -13.93
C GLN A 144 16.60 11.07 -12.77
N ALA A 145 16.26 11.65 -11.64
CA ALA A 145 17.13 11.65 -10.47
C ALA A 145 16.34 11.46 -9.18
N THR A 146 16.87 10.66 -8.28
CA THR A 146 16.49 10.60 -6.87
C THR A 146 17.46 11.48 -6.09
N THR A 147 17.02 12.70 -5.75
CA THR A 147 17.84 13.68 -5.00
C THR A 147 17.66 13.56 -3.49
N GLY A 148 16.63 12.84 -3.04
CA GLY A 148 16.40 12.50 -1.65
C GLY A 148 15.95 11.05 -1.55
N LEU A 149 16.58 10.30 -0.66
CA LEU A 149 16.20 8.93 -0.34
C LEU A 149 16.24 8.73 1.17
N LYS A 150 15.24 8.01 1.71
CA LYS A 150 15.25 7.63 3.13
C LYS A 150 16.49 6.79 3.44
N THR A 151 17.17 7.06 4.55
CA THR A 151 18.44 6.40 4.91
C THR A 151 18.34 4.87 4.96
N SER A 152 17.17 4.33 5.35
CA SER A 152 16.93 2.87 5.37
C SER A 152 16.82 2.25 3.97
N TRP A 153 16.78 3.05 2.91
CA TRP A 153 16.64 2.61 1.52
C TRP A 153 17.92 2.65 0.71
N GLY A 154 18.93 3.39 1.17
CA GLY A 154 20.24 3.51 0.52
C GLY A 154 20.65 4.96 0.35
N SER A 155 21.40 5.22 -0.72
CA SER A 155 21.85 6.57 -1.09
C SER A 155 21.10 7.10 -2.30
N ALA A 156 20.89 8.41 -2.32
CA ALA A 156 20.36 9.16 -3.46
C ALA A 156 21.26 8.97 -4.70
N ASN A 157 20.69 9.06 -5.90
CA ASN A 157 21.40 8.90 -7.16
C ASN A 157 20.78 9.81 -8.23
N THR A 158 21.62 10.53 -8.97
CA THR A 158 21.20 11.49 -10.00
C THR A 158 20.98 10.89 -11.39
N ALA A 159 21.11 9.57 -11.54
CA ALA A 159 21.02 8.87 -12.83
C ALA A 159 19.67 8.17 -13.07
N CYS A 160 18.90 7.88 -12.03
CA CYS A 160 17.60 7.22 -12.16
C CYS A 160 16.68 7.47 -10.96
N TRP A 161 15.42 7.02 -11.08
CA TRP A 161 14.49 6.93 -9.95
C TRP A 161 14.62 5.59 -9.20
N ILE A 162 14.98 5.66 -7.92
CA ILE A 162 15.07 4.48 -7.04
C ILE A 162 13.69 4.21 -6.42
N LEU A 163 12.98 3.21 -6.93
CA LEU A 163 11.63 2.84 -6.48
C LEU A 163 11.58 1.66 -5.51
N LYS A 164 12.74 1.07 -5.18
CA LYS A 164 12.84 -0.09 -4.29
C LYS A 164 13.96 0.10 -3.29
N LYS A 165 13.73 -0.38 -2.07
CA LYS A 165 14.75 -0.46 -1.01
C LYS A 165 15.96 -1.26 -1.52
N GLY A 166 17.16 -0.70 -1.35
CA GLY A 166 18.40 -1.29 -1.87
C GLY A 166 18.51 -1.26 -3.40
N GLY A 167 17.64 -0.53 -4.10
CA GLY A 167 17.74 -0.34 -5.54
C GLY A 167 18.90 0.59 -5.87
N THR A 168 19.64 0.25 -6.91
CA THR A 168 20.68 1.09 -7.51
C THR A 168 20.33 1.41 -8.95
N CYS A 169 20.81 2.54 -9.45
CA CYS A 169 20.78 2.83 -10.88
C CYS A 169 21.86 2.00 -11.56
N SER A 170 21.42 0.97 -12.31
CA SER A 170 22.27 0.08 -13.11
C SER A 170 21.79 0.07 -14.54
#